data_AF-A0A6N7Q2L7-F1
#
_entry.id   AF-A0A6N7Q2L7-F1
#
_cell.length_a   1.000
_cell.length_b   1.000
_cell.length_c   1.000
_cell.angle_alpha   90.00
_cell.angle_beta   90.00
_cell.angle_gamma   90.00
#
_symmetry.space_group_name_H-M   'P 1'
#
loop_
_entity.id
_entity.type
_entity.pdbx_description
1 polymer ?
#
loop_
_entity_poly.entity_id
_entity_poly.type
_entity_poly.pdbx_seq_one_letter_code
_entity_poly.pdbx_strand_id
1 'polypeptide(L)'
;MAELSVTLPEPRPDDAEDVVWGLSTAKTLWARGERRDAVVWLRRAAEAAESSGNVFRASELGMYAQELDDALAAAPAPAAPAPAAPAPAAPAPPVPAGL
;
A
#
# COMPACT_ATOMS: atom_id res chain seq x y z
N MET A 1 16.95 7.63 -11.64
CA MET A 1 15.89 7.16 -10.73
C MET A 1 14.60 7.74 -11.25
N ALA A 2 13.80 6.97 -12.00
CA ALA A 2 12.51 7.47 -12.45
C ALA A 2 11.64 7.61 -11.20
N GLU A 3 11.40 8.84 -10.75
CA GLU A 3 10.27 9.16 -9.89
C GLU A 3 9.03 8.71 -10.65
N LEU A 4 8.55 7.51 -10.35
CA LEU A 4 7.25 7.03 -10.82
C LEU A 4 6.20 7.90 -10.15
N SER A 5 5.97 9.07 -10.75
CA SER A 5 4.88 9.99 -10.44
C SER A 5 3.56 9.38 -10.91
N VAL A 6 3.26 8.16 -10.48
CA VAL A 6 1.90 7.62 -10.61
C VAL A 6 1.08 8.30 -9.52
N THR A 7 0.38 9.35 -9.92
CA THR A 7 -0.60 10.03 -9.09
C THR A 7 -1.88 9.19 -9.07
N LEU A 8 -2.34 8.86 -7.87
CA LEU A 8 -3.63 8.20 -7.69
C LEU A 8 -4.77 9.05 -8.27
N PRO A 9 -5.78 8.43 -8.91
CA PRO A 9 -6.93 9.15 -9.45
C PRO A 9 -7.70 9.85 -8.32
N GLU A 10 -8.21 11.05 -8.62
CA GLU A 10 -9.01 11.81 -7.67
C GLU A 10 -10.50 11.41 -7.73
N PRO A 11 -11.24 11.55 -6.62
CA PRO A 11 -12.69 11.37 -6.61
C PRO A 11 -13.39 12.41 -7.48
N ARG A 12 -14.46 11.99 -8.17
CA ARG A 12 -15.33 12.83 -8.98
C ARG A 12 -16.66 13.09 -8.24
N PRO A 13 -17.37 14.19 -8.53
CA PRO A 13 -18.67 14.49 -7.88
C PRO A 13 -19.76 13.45 -8.17
N ASP A 14 -19.64 12.72 -9.27
CA ASP A 14 -20.57 11.67 -9.72
C ASP A 14 -20.14 10.26 -9.23
N ASP A 15 -18.99 10.15 -8.55
CA ASP A 15 -18.58 8.89 -7.96
C ASP A 15 -19.50 8.53 -6.77
N ALA A 16 -19.86 7.26 -6.66
CA ALA A 16 -20.60 6.76 -5.51
C ALA A 16 -19.80 6.97 -4.21
N GLU A 17 -20.48 7.09 -3.06
CA GLU A 17 -19.84 7.33 -1.76
C GLU A 17 -18.76 6.29 -1.44
N ASP A 18 -19.01 5.01 -1.73
CA ASP A 18 -18.04 3.92 -1.54
C ASP A 18 -16.78 4.09 -2.41
N VAL A 19 -16.92 4.63 -3.63
CA VAL A 19 -15.81 4.94 -4.53
C VAL A 19 -14.99 6.09 -3.97
N VAL A 20 -15.65 7.17 -3.54
CA VAL A 20 -14.99 8.34 -2.92
C VAL A 20 -14.23 7.94 -1.67
N TRP A 21 -14.85 7.11 -0.82
CA TRP A 21 -14.21 6.58 0.39
C TRP A 21 -13.00 5.70 0.08
N GLY A 22 -13.11 4.81 -0.91
CA GLY A 22 -12.02 3.95 -1.35
C GLY A 22 -10.82 4.76 -1.88
N LEU A 23 -11.07 5.75 -2.73
CA LEU A 23 -10.04 6.64 -3.28
C LEU A 23 -9.37 7.50 -2.20
N SER A 24 -10.13 8.03 -1.26
CA SER A 24 -9.60 8.82 -0.13
C SER A 24 -8.69 7.99 0.77
N THR A 25 -9.09 6.73 1.02
CA THR A 25 -8.30 5.78 1.81
C THR A 25 -7.02 5.39 1.07
N ALA A 26 -7.12 5.06 -0.22
CA ALA A 26 -5.96 4.77 -1.07
C ALA A 26 -4.95 5.94 -1.08
N LYS A 27 -5.43 7.19 -1.23
CA LYS A 27 -4.58 8.39 -1.21
C LYS A 27 -3.86 8.57 0.14
N THR A 28 -4.57 8.32 1.23
CA THR A 28 -4.00 8.39 2.59
C THR A 28 -2.91 7.35 2.80
N LEU A 29 -3.15 6.09 2.41
CA LEU A 29 -2.17 5.00 2.52
C LEU A 29 -0.95 5.24 1.64
N TRP A 30 -1.17 5.73 0.42
CA TRP A 30 -0.09 6.06 -0.50
C TRP A 30 0.84 7.15 0.06
N ALA A 31 0.26 8.20 0.64
CA ALA A 31 1.01 9.27 1.30
C ALA A 31 1.83 8.77 2.50
N ARG A 32 1.40 7.70 3.17
CA ARG A 32 2.12 7.04 4.27
C ARG A 32 3.21 6.07 3.79
N GLY A 33 3.28 5.78 2.48
CA GLY A 33 4.18 4.79 1.91
C GLY A 33 3.63 3.36 1.95
N GLU A 34 2.39 3.16 2.39
CA GLU A 34 1.68 1.87 2.40
C GLU A 34 1.16 1.54 1.00
N ARG A 35 2.08 1.42 0.03
CA ARG A 35 1.75 1.38 -1.40
C ARG A 35 0.91 0.17 -1.80
N ARG A 36 1.15 -1.00 -1.18
CA ARG A 36 0.41 -2.24 -1.46
C ARG A 36 -1.04 -2.11 -1.00
N ASP A 37 -1.25 -1.64 0.23
CA ASP A 37 -2.60 -1.42 0.78
C ASP A 37 -3.35 -0.34 0.00
N ALA A 38 -2.67 0.72 -0.45
CA ALA A 38 -3.27 1.73 -1.31
C ALA A 38 -3.82 1.13 -2.62
N VAL A 39 -3.10 0.20 -3.25
CA VAL A 39 -3.57 -0.50 -4.45
C VAL A 39 -4.80 -1.38 -4.15
N VAL A 40 -4.83 -2.06 -3.00
CA VAL A 40 -6.01 -2.83 -2.57
C VAL A 40 -7.24 -1.93 -2.45
N TRP A 41 -7.09 -0.75 -1.83
CA TRP A 41 -8.18 0.21 -1.71
C TRP A 41 -8.62 0.82 -3.05
N LEU A 42 -7.69 0.98 -3.99
CA LEU A 42 -8.02 1.41 -5.35
C LEU A 42 -8.81 0.35 -6.13
N ARG A 43 -8.46 -0.94 -5.99
CA ARG A 43 -9.26 -2.05 -6.55
C ARG A 43 -10.66 -2.09 -5.95
N ARG A 44 -10.77 -1.89 -4.64
CA ARG A 44 -12.06 -1.79 -3.96
C ARG A 44 -12.92 -0.64 -4.49
N ALA A 45 -12.31 0.51 -4.78
CA ALA A 45 -13.01 1.63 -5.40
C ALA A 45 -13.51 1.29 -6.83
N ALA A 46 -12.73 0.52 -7.59
CA ALA A 46 -13.16 0.01 -8.90
C ALA A 46 -14.37 -0.93 -8.79
N GLU A 47 -14.34 -1.87 -7.85
CA GLU A 47 -15.47 -2.78 -7.58
C GLU A 47 -16.73 -2.02 -7.15
N ALA A 48 -16.59 -0.99 -6.30
CA ALA A 48 -17.70 -0.13 -5.90
C ALA A 48 -18.29 0.67 -7.08
N ALA A 49 -17.44 1.14 -8.00
CA ALA A 49 -17.88 1.83 -9.20
C ALA A 49 -18.67 0.90 -10.13
N GLU A 50 -18.23 -0.35 -10.27
CA GLU A 50 -18.95 -1.37 -11.04
C GLU A 50 -20.31 -1.67 -10.40
N SER A 51 -20.34 -1.88 -9.09
CA SER A 51 -21.56 -2.17 -8.33
C SER A 51 -22.59 -1.02 -8.40
N SER A 52 -22.12 0.21 -8.54
CA SER A 52 -22.95 1.41 -8.73
C SER A 52 -23.42 1.61 -10.18
N GLY A 53 -23.03 0.72 -11.10
CA GLY A 53 -23.38 0.79 -12.53
C GLY A 53 -22.45 1.66 -13.37
N ASN A 54 -21.38 2.23 -12.79
CA ASN A 54 -20.42 3.07 -13.49
C ASN A 54 -19.25 2.24 -14.04
N VAL A 55 -19.53 1.41 -15.05
CA VAL A 55 -18.57 0.44 -15.65
C VAL A 55 -17.34 1.13 -16.25
N PHE A 56 -17.51 2.32 -16.82
CA PHE A 56 -16.39 3.11 -17.33
C PHE A 56 -15.44 3.51 -16.20
N ARG A 57 -16.00 4.04 -15.10
CA ARG A 57 -15.21 4.43 -13.94
C ARG A 57 -14.51 3.23 -13.31
N ALA A 58 -15.19 2.10 -13.19
CA ALA A 58 -14.60 0.85 -12.71
C ALA A 58 -13.38 0.43 -13.56
N SER A 59 -13.53 0.47 -14.88
CA SER A 59 -12.46 0.12 -15.82
C SER A 59 -11.27 1.07 -15.68
N GLU A 60 -11.50 2.38 -15.60
CA GLU A 60 -10.44 3.37 -15.37
C GLU A 60 -9.67 3.08 -14.07
N LEU A 61 -10.38 2.91 -12.94
CA LEU A 61 -9.76 2.65 -11.64
C LEU A 61 -9.00 1.32 -11.61
N GLY A 62 -9.52 0.30 -12.28
CA GLY A 62 -8.85 -0.99 -12.44
C GLY A 62 -7.52 -0.89 -13.21
N MET A 63 -7.46 -0.07 -14.26
CA MET A 63 -6.23 0.19 -15.00
C MET A 63 -5.17 0.85 -14.11
N TYR A 64 -5.55 1.89 -13.35
CA TYR A 64 -4.63 2.52 -12.40
C TYR A 64 -4.11 1.54 -11.34
N ALA A 65 -4.98 0.66 -10.83
CA ALA A 65 -4.57 -0.36 -9.88
C ALA A 65 -3.57 -1.37 -10.47
N GLN A 66 -3.78 -1.79 -11.71
CA GLN A 66 -2.88 -2.71 -12.41
C GLN A 66 -1.53 -2.05 -12.70
N GLU A 67 -1.51 -0.83 -13.21
CA GLU A 67 -0.28 -0.07 -13.49
C GLU A 67 0.55 0.14 -12.21
N LEU A 68 -0.12 0.45 -11.10
CA LEU A 68 0.53 0.59 -9.81
C LEU A 68 1.10 -0.73 -9.29
N ASP A 69 0.35 -1.82 -9.44
CA ASP A 69 0.81 -3.14 -9.02
C ASP A 69 2.06 -3.58 -9.80
N ASP A 70 2.04 -3.40 -11.13
CA ASP A 70 3.18 -3.71 -12.00
C ASP A 70 4.41 -2.85 -11.64
N ALA A 71 4.21 -1.55 -11.43
CA ALA A 71 5.27 -0.64 -10.99
C ALA A 71 5.88 -1.04 -9.63
N LEU A 72 5.07 -1.54 -8.70
CA LEU A 72 5.54 -2.04 -7.41
C LEU A 72 6.26 -3.37 -7.52
N ALA A 73 5.87 -4.24 -8.46
CA ALA A 73 6.53 -5.50 -8.74
C ALA A 73 7.86 -5.33 -9.48
N ALA A 74 7.94 -4.34 -10.38
CA ALA A 74 9.15 -4.00 -11.14
C ALA A 74 10.20 -3.24 -10.30
N ALA A 75 9.81 -2.64 -9.17
CA ALA A 75 10.73 -1.97 -8.28
C ALA A 75 11.72 -3.00 -7.68
N PRO A 76 13.04 -2.82 -7.87
CA PRO A 76 14.02 -3.74 -7.31
C PRO A 76 13.88 -3.74 -5.79
N ALA A 77 13.71 -4.92 -5.19
CA ALA A 77 13.72 -5.07 -3.75
C ALA A 77 15.02 -4.43 -3.21
N PRO A 78 14.96 -3.58 -2.17
CA PRO A 78 16.18 -3.11 -1.54
C PRO A 78 16.96 -4.35 -1.10
N ALA A 79 18.22 -4.45 -1.56
CA ALA A 79 19.11 -5.52 -1.14
C ALA A 79 19.09 -5.55 0.39
N ALA A 80 18.63 -6.65 0.97
CA ALA A 80 18.59 -6.80 2.41
C ALA A 80 20.01 -6.55 2.96
N PRO A 81 20.19 -5.74 4.02
CA PRO A 81 21.46 -5.76 4.73
C PRO A 81 21.71 -7.19 5.18
N ALA A 82 22.88 -7.73 4.85
CA ALA A 82 23.30 -9.05 5.32
C ALA A 82 23.06 -9.14 6.84
N PRO A 83 22.56 -10.26 7.37
CA PRO A 83 22.35 -10.39 8.80
C PRO A 83 23.70 -10.20 9.51
N ALA A 84 23.81 -9.13 10.29
CA ALA A 84 24.89 -9.00 11.26
C ALA A 84 24.81 -10.22 12.18
N ALA A 85 25.87 -11.02 12.18
CA ALA A 85 25.99 -12.19 13.03
C ALA A 85 25.61 -11.83 14.48
N PRO A 86 24.90 -12.71 15.21
CA PRO A 86 24.60 -12.45 16.60
C PRO A 86 25.90 -12.32 17.40
N ALA A 87 26.09 -11.17 18.06
CA ALA A 87 27.15 -11.00 19.03
C ALA A 87 27.01 -12.05 20.15
N PRO A 88 28.13 -12.61 20.67
CA PRO A 88 28.06 -13.62 21.71
C PRO A 88 27.39 -13.04 22.96
N ALA A 89 26.39 -13.78 23.47
CA ALA A 89 25.67 -13.44 24.68
C ALA A 89 26.64 -13.28 25.86
N ALA A 90 26.64 -12.10 26.47
CA ALA A 90 27.28 -11.89 27.76
C ALA A 90 26.54 -12.69 28.85
N PRO A 91 27.25 -13.28 29.82
CA PRO A 91 26.62 -14.06 30.88
C PRO A 91 25.78 -13.18 31.81
N ALA A 92 24.61 -13.70 32.19
CA ALA A 92 23.71 -13.06 33.14
C ALA A 92 24.34 -12.95 34.55
N PRO A 93 24.03 -11.89 35.33
CA PRO A 93 24.51 -11.77 36.71
C PRO A 93 23.78 -12.75 37.64
N PRO A 94 24.40 -13.15 38.77
CA PRO A 94 23.76 -14.02 39.76
C PRO A 94 22.66 -13.28 40.54
N VAL A 95 21.53 -13.96 40.74
CA VAL A 95 20.44 -13.51 41.63
C VAL A 95 20.87 -13.64 43.11
N PRO A 96 20.62 -12.63 43.97
CA PRO A 96 20.85 -12.76 45.41
C PRO A 96 19.73 -13.54 46.12
N ALA A 97 20.11 -14.31 47.14
CA ALA A 97 19.23 -15.06 48.04
C ALA A 97 18.81 -14.25 49.28
N GLY A 98 17.61 -14.52 49.81
CA GLY A 98 17.06 -14.00 51.08
C GLY A 98 15.89 -13.02 50.86
N LEU A 99 14.74 -13.13 51.52
CA LEU A 99 14.39 -13.61 52.87
C LEU A 99 13.07 -14.39 52.88
#